data_AF-A0A7V4X901-F1
#
_entry.id   AF-A0A7V4X901-F1
#
_cell.length_a   1.000
_cell.length_b   1.000
_cell.length_c   1.000
_cell.angle_alpha   90.00
_cell.angle_beta   90.00
_cell.angle_gamma   90.00
#
_symmetry.space_group_name_H-M   'P 1'
#
loop_
_entity.id
_entity.type
_entity.pdbx_description
1 polymer ?
#
loop_
_entity_poly.entity_id
_entity_poly.type
_entity_poly.pdbx_seq_one_letter_code
_entity_poly.pdbx_strand_id
1 'polypeptide(L)'
;GTWPPQEKSFLKASRVISNLLAAHINAYRVIHSIYKKKNLISPYVGVASNMLAFVPCRMILRDKLAAYLRNRFFNFSFIEKALRNNSLDFIGVNYYTRNLVEVEKWRLKNLLLDVCVKNHHPLKKNSMGWDIYPEGLYQLLLSLKKYNMPVLILENGICTDDDNLRWDFISQHLSNINLAMQKGVNIAGYIYWSLIDNFEWDKGFKMRFGLIAVDYHTYKRTPRESAKKLSLVFKTGRID
;
A
#
# COMPACT_ATOMS: atom_id res chain seq x y z
N GLY A 1 10.06 8.69 -13.84
CA GLY A 1 9.72 10.06 -14.26
C GLY A 1 8.30 10.22 -14.74
N THR A 2 7.30 9.71 -14.00
CA THR A 2 5.90 10.17 -14.16
C THR A 2 5.67 11.36 -13.21
N TRP A 3 6.22 11.25 -12.00
CA TRP A 3 6.23 12.31 -10.99
C TRP A 3 7.44 13.22 -11.11
N PRO A 4 7.35 14.48 -10.61
CA PRO A 4 8.47 15.41 -10.55
C PRO A 4 9.75 14.73 -10.03
N PRO A 5 10.93 15.01 -10.63
CA PRO A 5 11.21 15.93 -11.74
C PRO A 5 11.01 15.32 -13.14
N GLN A 6 10.23 14.25 -13.26
CA GLN A 6 9.89 13.56 -14.53
C GLN A 6 11.07 12.93 -15.29
N GLU A 7 12.25 12.86 -14.67
CA GLU A 7 13.39 12.20 -15.28
C GLU A 7 13.25 10.66 -15.34
N LYS A 8 13.80 10.06 -16.41
CA LYS A 8 13.82 8.62 -16.65
C LYS A 8 15.27 8.10 -16.64
N SER A 9 15.82 7.89 -15.45
CA SER A 9 17.16 7.32 -15.28
C SER A 9 17.19 6.32 -14.12
N PHE A 10 17.59 5.07 -14.41
CA PHE A 10 17.70 4.02 -13.39
C PHE A 10 18.79 4.34 -12.36
N LEU A 11 19.93 4.87 -12.80
CA LEU A 11 21.03 5.26 -11.91
C LEU A 11 20.60 6.38 -10.95
N LYS A 12 19.93 7.42 -11.47
CA LYS A 12 19.41 8.50 -10.62
C LYS A 12 18.34 7.98 -9.67
N ALA A 13 17.41 7.14 -10.12
CA ALA A 13 16.40 6.53 -9.24
C ALA A 13 17.03 5.69 -8.12
N SER A 14 18.04 4.88 -8.42
CA SER A 14 18.79 4.09 -7.43
C SER A 14 19.51 4.97 -6.41
N ARG A 15 20.10 6.09 -6.84
CA ARG A 15 20.72 7.08 -5.95
C ARG A 15 19.68 7.74 -5.04
N VAL A 16 18.51 8.10 -5.57
CA VAL A 16 17.40 8.67 -4.77
C VAL A 16 16.92 7.68 -3.72
N ILE A 17 16.70 6.41 -4.08
CA ILE A 17 16.28 5.38 -3.13
C ILE A 17 17.32 5.20 -2.01
N SER A 18 18.61 5.20 -2.35
CA SER A 18 19.69 5.12 -1.36
C SER A 18 19.71 6.33 -0.42
N ASN A 19 19.50 7.54 -0.95
CA ASN A 19 19.43 8.76 -0.14
C ASN A 19 18.20 8.76 0.78
N LEU A 20 17.03 8.33 0.30
CA LEU A 20 15.82 8.21 1.11
C LEU A 20 15.99 7.20 2.25
N LEU A 21 16.67 6.08 1.99
CA LEU A 21 17.01 5.11 3.03
C LEU A 21 17.95 5.71 4.08
N ALA A 22 19.00 6.42 3.66
CA ALA A 22 19.91 7.09 4.59
C ALA A 22 19.19 8.17 5.42
N ALA A 23 18.30 8.93 4.80
CA ALA A 23 17.47 9.92 5.48
C ALA A 23 16.55 9.27 6.52
N HIS A 24 15.88 8.16 6.16
CA HIS A 24 15.06 7.38 7.10
C HIS A 24 15.85 6.90 8.31
N ILE A 25 17.02 6.27 8.08
CA ILE A 25 17.89 5.77 9.15
C ILE A 25 18.33 6.90 10.09
N ASN A 26 18.72 8.05 9.52
CA ASN A 26 19.13 9.21 10.30
C ASN A 26 17.97 9.82 11.09
N ALA A 27 16.79 9.96 10.47
CA ALA A 27 15.59 10.46 11.12
C ALA A 27 15.19 9.56 12.30
N TYR A 28 15.17 8.24 12.11
CA TYR A 28 14.95 7.26 13.17
C TYR A 28 15.86 7.51 14.37
N ARG A 29 17.19 7.54 14.15
CA ARG A 29 18.18 7.76 15.21
C ARG A 29 18.00 9.09 15.92
N VAL A 30 17.73 10.16 15.18
CA VAL A 30 17.53 11.50 15.75
C VAL A 30 16.26 11.55 16.60
N ILE A 31 15.15 10.99 16.11
CA ILE A 31 13.88 10.92 16.85
C ILE A 31 14.12 10.21 18.19
N HIS A 32 14.63 8.97 18.18
CA HIS A 32 14.87 8.24 19.43
C HIS A 32 15.88 8.94 20.35
N SER A 33 16.90 9.58 19.80
CA SER A 33 17.87 10.36 20.59
C SER A 33 17.21 11.53 21.32
N ILE A 34 16.32 12.28 20.64
CA ILE A 34 15.60 13.41 21.24
C ILE A 34 14.70 12.92 22.38
N TYR A 35 13.90 11.88 22.14
CA TYR A 35 12.98 11.34 23.14
C TYR A 35 13.73 10.78 24.35
N LYS A 36 14.83 10.06 24.13
CA LYS A 36 15.70 9.57 25.20
C LYS A 36 16.28 10.73 26.03
N LYS A 37 16.82 11.78 25.38
CA LYS A 37 17.40 12.95 26.07
C LYS A 37 16.36 13.74 26.87
N LYS A 38 15.11 13.79 26.39
CA LYS A 38 14.00 14.45 27.08
C LYS A 38 13.29 13.56 28.12
N ASN A 39 13.75 12.33 28.32
CA ASN A 39 13.12 11.35 29.20
C ASN A 39 11.62 11.14 28.88
N LEU A 40 11.29 11.06 27.59
CA LEU A 40 9.94 10.82 27.08
C LEU A 40 9.78 9.35 26.66
N ILE A 41 8.53 8.87 26.63
CA ILE A 41 8.20 7.56 26.05
C ILE A 41 8.60 7.56 24.58
N SER A 42 9.47 6.61 24.20
CA SER A 42 9.96 6.52 22.84
C SER A 42 8.82 6.22 21.86
N PRO A 43 8.67 6.97 20.76
CA PRO A 43 7.66 6.70 19.76
C PRO A 43 8.06 5.46 18.94
N TYR A 44 7.08 4.86 18.28
CA TYR A 44 7.32 3.89 17.22
C TYR A 44 7.63 4.64 15.91
N VAL A 45 8.70 4.25 15.23
CA VAL A 45 9.12 4.81 13.95
C VAL A 45 9.15 3.72 12.88
N GLY A 46 8.44 3.96 11.79
CA GLY A 46 8.34 3.05 10.65
C GLY A 46 8.37 3.82 9.33
N VAL A 47 8.08 3.11 8.24
CA VAL A 47 8.00 3.70 6.88
C VAL A 47 6.66 3.36 6.25
N ALA A 48 6.03 4.35 5.61
CA ALA A 48 4.86 4.14 4.77
C ALA A 48 5.28 3.61 3.40
N SER A 49 5.14 2.31 3.17
CA SER A 49 5.55 1.66 1.94
C SER A 49 4.35 1.33 1.07
N ASN A 50 4.25 1.99 -0.09
CA ASN A 50 3.35 1.53 -1.16
C ASN A 50 3.80 0.17 -1.67
N MET A 51 2.95 -0.83 -1.48
CA MET A 51 3.22 -2.21 -1.87
C MET A 51 2.16 -2.71 -2.85
N LEU A 52 2.62 -3.48 -3.83
CA LEU A 52 1.77 -4.02 -4.90
C LEU A 52 1.76 -5.54 -4.88
N ALA A 53 0.61 -6.14 -5.16
CA ALA A 53 0.53 -7.57 -5.43
C ALA A 53 0.99 -7.84 -6.88
N PHE A 54 2.20 -8.36 -7.06
CA PHE A 54 2.68 -8.80 -8.38
C PHE A 54 2.18 -10.21 -8.67
N VAL A 55 1.28 -10.34 -9.65
CA VAL A 55 0.63 -11.61 -10.00
C VAL A 55 1.09 -12.03 -11.40
N PRO A 56 1.65 -13.23 -11.59
CA PRO A 56 2.02 -13.70 -12.92
C PRO A 56 0.76 -13.90 -13.78
N CYS A 57 0.72 -13.27 -14.96
CA CYS A 57 -0.44 -13.35 -15.84
C CYS A 57 -0.65 -14.76 -16.39
N ARG A 58 0.45 -15.44 -16.75
CA ARG A 58 0.45 -16.85 -17.18
C ARG A 58 1.23 -17.67 -16.15
N MET A 59 0.80 -18.90 -15.90
CA MET A 59 1.44 -19.79 -14.93
C MET A 59 2.75 -20.43 -15.43
N ILE A 60 3.48 -19.73 -16.29
CA ILE A 60 4.78 -20.15 -16.85
C ILE A 60 5.94 -19.63 -15.99
N LEU A 61 7.10 -20.29 -16.07
CA LEU A 61 8.29 -19.95 -15.27
C LEU A 61 8.73 -18.49 -15.43
N ARG A 62 8.66 -17.96 -16.66
CA ARG A 62 9.06 -16.58 -16.97
C ARG A 62 8.30 -15.54 -16.17
N ASP A 63 6.98 -15.58 -16.24
CA ASP A 63 6.10 -14.59 -15.62
C ASP A 63 6.15 -14.74 -14.09
N LYS A 64 6.23 -15.98 -13.59
CA LYS A 64 6.44 -16.28 -12.16
C LYS A 64 7.74 -15.68 -11.64
N LEU A 65 8.85 -15.89 -12.35
CA LEU A 65 10.16 -15.33 -11.97
C LEU A 65 10.13 -13.80 -12.00
N ALA A 66 9.53 -13.20 -13.03
CA ALA A 66 9.41 -11.75 -13.14
C ALA A 66 8.57 -11.17 -11.99
N ALA A 67 7.43 -11.77 -11.66
CA ALA A 67 6.60 -11.37 -10.53
C ALA A 67 7.37 -11.48 -9.20
N TYR A 68 8.11 -12.57 -8.99
CA TYR A 68 8.96 -12.76 -7.82
C TYR A 68 10.04 -11.68 -7.70
N LEU A 69 10.79 -11.42 -8.77
CA LEU A 69 11.84 -10.40 -8.77
C LEU A 69 11.27 -9.01 -8.50
N ARG A 70 10.15 -8.66 -9.13
CA ARG A 70 9.48 -7.37 -8.88
C ARG A 70 9.01 -7.23 -7.45
N ASN A 71 8.37 -8.26 -6.90
CA ASN A 71 7.98 -8.28 -5.49
C ASN A 71 9.19 -8.06 -4.58
N ARG A 72 10.30 -8.77 -4.86
CA ARG A 72 11.55 -8.66 -4.11
C ARG A 72 12.16 -7.26 -4.13
N PHE A 73 12.21 -6.63 -5.31
CA PHE A 73 12.84 -5.33 -5.49
C PHE A 73 11.92 -4.17 -5.07
N PHE A 74 10.65 -4.22 -5.43
CA PHE A 74 9.69 -3.15 -5.20
C PHE A 74 9.18 -3.15 -3.75
N ASN A 75 8.68 -4.28 -3.24
CA ASN A 75 8.09 -4.33 -1.90
C ASN A 75 9.14 -4.47 -0.78
N PHE A 76 10.15 -5.32 -0.96
CA PHE A 76 11.02 -5.72 0.17
C PHE A 76 12.40 -5.06 0.23
N SER A 77 12.92 -4.53 -0.88
CA SER A 77 14.30 -4.01 -0.91
C SER A 77 14.53 -2.88 0.11
N PHE A 78 13.59 -1.93 0.22
CA PHE A 78 13.71 -0.84 1.18
C PHE A 78 13.53 -1.33 2.62
N ILE A 79 12.46 -2.10 2.88
CA ILE A 79 12.13 -2.64 4.20
C ILE A 79 13.30 -3.45 4.77
N GLU A 80 13.85 -4.38 4.00
CA GLU A 80 14.93 -5.23 4.50
C GLU A 80 16.22 -4.46 4.76
N LYS A 81 16.52 -3.43 3.98
CA LYS A 81 17.68 -2.57 4.26
C LYS A 81 17.45 -1.74 5.52
N ALA A 82 16.25 -1.23 5.75
CA ALA A 82 15.90 -0.50 6.96
C ALA A 82 15.94 -1.42 8.21
N LEU A 83 15.45 -2.67 8.08
CA LEU A 83 15.55 -3.70 9.13
C LEU A 83 17.01 -4.04 9.46
N ARG A 84 17.86 -4.27 8.46
CA ARG A 84 19.30 -4.54 8.66
C ARG A 84 20.04 -3.41 9.38
N ASN A 85 19.51 -2.19 9.31
CA ASN A 85 20.04 -1.02 9.99
C ASN A 85 19.37 -0.74 11.35
N ASN A 86 18.50 -1.65 11.84
CA ASN A 86 17.73 -1.51 13.07
C ASN A 86 16.99 -0.16 13.15
N SER A 87 16.30 0.17 12.06
CA SER A 87 15.65 1.49 11.88
C SER A 87 14.14 1.39 11.63
N LEU A 88 13.50 0.33 12.11
CA LEU A 88 12.06 0.14 12.03
C LEU A 88 11.54 -0.50 13.32
N ASP A 89 10.54 0.11 13.94
CA ASP A 89 9.76 -0.47 15.03
C ASP A 89 8.48 -1.16 14.54
N PHE A 90 8.04 -0.84 13.32
CA PHE A 90 6.92 -1.49 12.63
C PHE A 90 7.06 -1.35 11.10
N ILE A 91 6.32 -2.16 10.36
CA ILE A 91 6.22 -2.08 8.89
C ILE A 91 4.90 -1.41 8.52
N GLY A 92 4.98 -0.25 7.85
CA GLY A 92 3.82 0.44 7.31
C GLY A 92 3.49 -0.01 5.89
N VAL A 93 2.25 -0.41 5.65
CA VAL A 93 1.78 -0.91 4.34
C VAL A 93 0.71 0.03 3.79
N ASN A 94 0.95 0.52 2.57
CA ASN A 94 -0.07 1.16 1.74
C ASN A 94 -0.43 0.18 0.62
N TYR A 95 -1.69 -0.23 0.51
CA TYR A 95 -2.13 -1.24 -0.46
C TYR A 95 -3.44 -0.85 -1.14
N TYR A 96 -3.47 -0.99 -2.47
CA TYR A 96 -4.63 -0.61 -3.28
C TYR A 96 -5.03 -1.65 -4.33
N THR A 97 -4.06 -2.31 -4.97
CA THR A 97 -4.34 -3.13 -6.16
C THR A 97 -3.22 -4.13 -6.47
N ARG A 98 -3.40 -4.88 -7.57
CA ARG A 98 -2.40 -5.78 -8.14
C ARG A 98 -1.80 -5.25 -9.43
N ASN A 99 -0.67 -5.83 -9.81
CA ASN A 99 -0.06 -5.69 -11.12
C ASN A 99 0.06 -7.07 -11.77
N LEU A 100 -0.59 -7.26 -12.91
CA LEU A 100 -0.44 -8.48 -13.71
C LEU A 100 0.88 -8.41 -14.49
N VAL A 101 1.73 -9.41 -14.28
CA VAL A 101 3.06 -9.48 -14.88
C VAL A 101 3.03 -10.45 -16.05
N GLU A 102 3.19 -9.91 -17.26
CA GLU A 102 3.38 -10.68 -18.49
C GLU A 102 4.68 -10.20 -19.12
N VAL A 103 5.64 -11.09 -19.31
CA VAL A 103 6.88 -10.77 -20.00
C VAL A 103 6.76 -11.31 -21.42
N GLU A 104 6.86 -10.45 -22.44
CA GLU A 104 6.79 -10.91 -23.83
C GLU A 104 8.16 -11.40 -24.32
N LYS A 105 9.22 -10.65 -23.98
CA LYS A 105 10.61 -10.92 -24.38
C LYS A 105 11.50 -11.10 -23.15
N TRP A 106 12.40 -12.09 -23.17
CA TRP A 106 13.31 -12.37 -22.05
C TRP A 106 14.49 -11.39 -22.04
N ARG A 107 14.25 -10.14 -21.67
CA ARG A 107 15.30 -9.13 -21.45
C ARG A 107 15.15 -8.51 -20.05
N LEU A 108 16.25 -8.06 -19.46
CA LEU A 108 16.26 -7.54 -18.08
C LEU A 108 15.26 -6.40 -17.86
N LYS A 109 15.11 -5.50 -18.84
CA LYS A 109 14.12 -4.41 -18.81
C LYS A 109 12.68 -4.94 -18.71
N ASN A 110 12.35 -5.94 -19.51
CA ASN A 110 11.02 -6.54 -19.57
C ASN A 110 10.66 -7.29 -18.28
N LEU A 111 11.64 -7.99 -17.69
CA LEU A 111 11.47 -8.66 -16.39
C LEU A 111 11.06 -7.69 -15.28
N LEU A 112 11.52 -6.44 -15.33
CA LEU A 112 11.26 -5.43 -14.30
C LEU A 112 10.06 -4.51 -14.58
N LEU A 113 9.71 -4.27 -15.84
CA LEU A 113 8.79 -3.17 -16.21
C LEU A 113 7.53 -3.57 -16.98
N ASP A 114 7.50 -4.71 -17.70
CA ASP A 114 6.34 -5.07 -18.54
C ASP A 114 5.09 -5.37 -17.71
N VAL A 115 3.99 -4.66 -17.95
CA VAL A 115 2.69 -4.94 -17.32
C VAL A 115 1.79 -5.58 -18.35
N CYS A 116 1.02 -6.60 -17.96
CA CYS A 116 -0.02 -7.15 -18.82
C CYS A 116 -1.10 -6.09 -19.06
N VAL A 117 -1.24 -5.65 -20.30
CA VAL A 117 -2.28 -4.69 -20.73
C VAL A 117 -3.44 -5.37 -21.45
N LYS A 118 -3.37 -6.69 -21.67
CA LYS A 118 -4.33 -7.47 -22.47
C LYS A 118 -5.62 -7.85 -21.71
N ASN A 119 -5.83 -7.28 -20.51
CA ASN A 119 -6.97 -7.55 -19.63
C ASN A 119 -7.25 -9.04 -19.38
N HIS A 120 -6.20 -9.86 -19.35
CA HIS A 120 -6.30 -11.26 -18.94
C HIS A 120 -6.69 -11.32 -17.45
N HIS A 121 -7.65 -12.17 -17.08
CA HIS A 121 -8.20 -12.28 -15.71
C HIS A 121 -8.93 -11.01 -15.23
N PRO A 122 -10.03 -10.61 -15.90
CA PRO A 122 -10.73 -9.38 -15.56
C PRO A 122 -11.27 -9.44 -14.12
N LEU A 123 -11.11 -8.35 -13.39
CA LEU A 123 -11.71 -8.11 -12.08
C LEU A 123 -12.52 -6.82 -12.12
N LYS A 124 -13.37 -6.62 -11.12
CA LYS A 124 -14.04 -5.34 -10.91
C LYS A 124 -12.97 -4.26 -10.69
N LYS A 125 -13.12 -3.15 -11.41
CA LYS A 125 -12.21 -2.01 -11.35
C LYS A 125 -12.86 -0.82 -10.67
N ASN A 126 -12.05 -0.01 -9.99
CA ASN A 126 -12.49 1.26 -9.42
C ASN A 126 -12.44 2.39 -10.48
N SER A 127 -12.81 3.62 -10.12
CA SER A 127 -12.81 4.77 -11.05
C SER A 127 -11.41 5.16 -11.57
N MET A 128 -10.34 4.65 -10.96
CA MET A 128 -8.94 4.80 -11.41
C MET A 128 -8.49 3.69 -12.36
N GLY A 129 -9.35 2.70 -12.64
CA GLY A 129 -9.02 1.52 -13.45
C GLY A 129 -8.23 0.44 -12.70
N TRP A 130 -8.08 0.59 -11.38
CA TRP A 130 -7.37 -0.36 -10.53
C TRP A 130 -8.24 -1.56 -10.22
N ASP A 131 -7.66 -2.76 -10.29
CA ASP A 131 -8.33 -4.00 -9.89
C ASP A 131 -8.61 -3.97 -8.39
N ILE A 132 -9.83 -4.34 -8.01
CA ILE A 132 -10.19 -4.62 -6.62
C ILE A 132 -9.72 -6.05 -6.32
N TYR A 133 -8.67 -6.19 -5.51
CA TYR A 133 -7.98 -7.47 -5.30
C TYR A 133 -7.55 -7.70 -3.85
N PRO A 134 -8.50 -7.95 -2.93
CA PRO A 134 -8.21 -8.08 -1.50
C PRO A 134 -7.29 -9.27 -1.17
N GLU A 135 -7.29 -10.33 -1.98
CA GLU A 135 -6.40 -11.49 -1.81
C GLU A 135 -4.92 -11.10 -1.95
N GLY A 136 -4.63 -10.07 -2.76
CA GLY A 136 -3.28 -9.55 -2.89
C GLY A 136 -2.75 -8.95 -1.60
N LEU A 137 -3.61 -8.29 -0.81
CA LEU A 137 -3.24 -7.80 0.52
C LEU A 137 -2.95 -8.97 1.47
N TYR A 138 -3.82 -9.98 1.49
CA TYR A 138 -3.61 -11.18 2.33
C TYR A 138 -2.26 -11.85 2.05
N GLN A 139 -1.95 -12.11 0.76
CA GLN A 139 -0.68 -12.74 0.38
C GLN A 139 0.53 -11.87 0.73
N LEU A 140 0.41 -10.54 0.54
CA LEU A 140 1.46 -9.60 0.94
C LEU A 140 1.68 -9.64 2.46
N LEU A 141 0.62 -9.60 3.28
CA LEU A 141 0.74 -9.66 4.74
C LEU A 141 1.37 -10.96 5.22
N LEU A 142 1.00 -12.11 4.64
CA LEU A 142 1.65 -13.39 4.93
C LEU A 142 3.17 -13.35 4.65
N SER A 143 3.57 -12.72 3.56
CA SER A 143 4.99 -12.60 3.20
C SER A 143 5.80 -11.71 4.15
N LEU A 144 5.14 -10.81 4.88
CA LEU A 144 5.74 -9.97 5.92
C LEU A 144 5.92 -10.70 7.26
N LYS A 145 5.18 -11.81 7.49
CA LYS A 145 5.24 -12.60 8.73
C LYS A 145 6.67 -12.96 9.15
N LYS A 146 7.52 -13.30 8.18
CA LYS A 146 8.92 -13.71 8.40
C LYS A 146 9.78 -12.65 9.10
N TYR A 147 9.37 -11.38 9.07
CA TYR A 147 10.11 -10.30 9.74
C TYR A 147 9.78 -10.19 11.23
N ASN A 148 8.72 -10.85 11.70
CA ASN A 148 8.27 -10.82 13.10
C ASN A 148 8.12 -9.39 13.67
N MET A 149 7.67 -8.46 12.83
CA MET A 149 7.44 -7.05 13.18
C MET A 149 5.94 -6.76 13.22
N PRO A 150 5.49 -5.81 14.06
CA PRO A 150 4.16 -5.23 13.93
C PRO A 150 3.95 -4.65 12.53
N VAL A 151 2.81 -4.93 11.92
CA VAL A 151 2.42 -4.41 10.60
C VAL A 151 1.23 -3.48 10.76
N LEU A 152 1.35 -2.26 10.27
CA LEU A 152 0.29 -1.27 10.28
C LEU A 152 -0.14 -0.99 8.85
N ILE A 153 -1.41 -1.23 8.51
CA ILE A 153 -1.96 -0.81 7.23
C ILE A 153 -2.22 0.69 7.34
N LEU A 154 -1.36 1.50 6.73
CA LEU A 154 -1.39 2.96 6.81
C LEU A 154 -2.31 3.57 5.76
N GLU A 155 -2.47 2.90 4.62
CA GLU A 155 -3.43 3.28 3.60
C GLU A 155 -4.03 2.05 2.93
N ASN A 156 -5.35 2.04 2.84
CA ASN A 156 -6.10 1.15 1.98
C ASN A 156 -7.44 1.82 1.65
N GLY A 157 -7.81 1.87 0.38
CA GLY A 157 -8.97 2.62 -0.05
C GLY A 157 -9.31 2.48 -1.52
N ILE A 158 -10.43 3.09 -1.91
CA ILE A 158 -10.99 2.94 -3.25
C ILE A 158 -11.54 4.27 -3.77
N CYS A 159 -11.17 4.61 -5.01
CA CYS A 159 -11.79 5.71 -5.75
C CYS A 159 -13.08 5.23 -6.42
N THR A 160 -14.23 5.72 -5.96
CA THR A 160 -15.55 5.33 -6.50
C THR A 160 -16.62 6.36 -6.15
N ASP A 161 -17.59 6.57 -7.03
CA ASP A 161 -18.79 7.34 -6.68
C ASP A 161 -19.90 6.45 -6.09
N ASP A 162 -19.79 5.13 -6.27
CA ASP A 162 -20.66 4.12 -5.66
C ASP A 162 -20.16 3.76 -4.25
N ASP A 163 -20.93 4.16 -3.24
CA ASP A 163 -20.59 3.91 -1.84
C ASP A 163 -20.84 2.46 -1.38
N ASN A 164 -21.71 1.71 -2.08
CA ASN A 164 -21.86 0.28 -1.81
C ASN A 164 -20.58 -0.44 -2.24
N LEU A 165 -20.04 -0.10 -3.41
CA LEU A 165 -18.74 -0.62 -3.85
C LEU A 165 -17.61 -0.22 -2.89
N ARG A 166 -17.65 0.98 -2.31
CA ARG A 166 -16.70 1.39 -1.27
C ARG A 166 -16.78 0.48 -0.04
N TRP A 167 -17.99 0.20 0.43
CA TRP A 167 -18.18 -0.72 1.55
C TRP A 167 -17.72 -2.15 1.21
N ASP A 168 -18.08 -2.68 0.05
CA ASP A 168 -17.66 -4.01 -0.40
C ASP A 168 -16.14 -4.14 -0.46
N PHE A 169 -15.45 -3.09 -0.92
CA PHE A 169 -13.98 -3.05 -0.92
C PHE A 169 -13.44 -3.11 0.51
N ILE A 170 -13.95 -2.25 1.41
CA ILE A 170 -13.51 -2.17 2.80
C ILE A 170 -13.71 -3.50 3.51
N SER A 171 -14.92 -4.07 3.44
CA SER A 171 -15.27 -5.32 4.12
C SER A 171 -14.39 -6.47 3.65
N GLN A 172 -14.20 -6.64 2.34
CA GLN A 172 -13.36 -7.71 1.80
C GLN A 172 -11.88 -7.58 2.19
N HIS A 173 -11.34 -6.36 2.21
CA HIS A 173 -9.95 -6.14 2.64
C HIS A 173 -9.77 -6.38 4.14
N LEU A 174 -10.72 -5.94 4.96
CA LEU A 174 -10.71 -6.24 6.40
C LEU A 174 -10.83 -7.73 6.69
N SER A 175 -11.67 -8.47 5.95
CA SER A 175 -11.75 -9.93 6.05
C SER A 175 -10.41 -10.59 5.70
N ASN A 176 -9.71 -10.10 4.67
CA ASN A 176 -8.39 -10.62 4.28
C ASN A 176 -7.29 -10.27 5.30
N ILE A 177 -7.36 -9.10 5.95
CA ILE A 177 -6.50 -8.75 7.09
C ILE A 177 -6.75 -9.72 8.25
N ASN A 178 -8.02 -9.99 8.59
CA ASN A 178 -8.38 -10.93 9.64
C ASN A 178 -7.86 -12.36 9.33
N LEU A 179 -7.96 -12.82 8.09
CA LEU A 179 -7.36 -14.10 7.67
C LEU A 179 -5.83 -14.10 7.87
N ALA A 180 -5.14 -13.01 7.56
CA ALA A 180 -3.70 -12.90 7.82
C ALA A 180 -3.38 -12.95 9.33
N MET A 181 -4.19 -12.29 10.17
CA MET A 181 -4.07 -12.35 11.63
C MET A 181 -4.24 -13.78 12.14
N GLN A 182 -5.24 -14.52 11.65
CA GLN A 182 -5.45 -15.93 11.99
C GLN A 182 -4.29 -16.84 11.57
N LYS A 183 -3.52 -16.45 10.55
CA LYS A 183 -2.28 -17.13 10.15
C LYS A 183 -1.04 -16.65 10.92
N GLY A 184 -1.21 -15.82 11.94
CA GLY A 184 -0.17 -15.36 12.85
C GLY A 184 0.65 -14.18 12.34
N VAL A 185 0.10 -13.34 11.46
CA VAL A 185 0.70 -12.05 11.14
C VAL A 185 0.36 -11.06 12.26
N ASN A 186 1.37 -10.37 12.81
CA ASN A 186 1.19 -9.37 13.86
C ASN A 186 0.65 -8.05 13.26
N ILE A 187 -0.66 -7.94 13.08
CA ILE A 187 -1.31 -6.71 12.60
C ILE A 187 -1.56 -5.77 13.78
N ALA A 188 -0.96 -4.59 13.73
CA ALA A 188 -1.09 -3.55 14.74
C ALA A 188 -2.29 -2.63 14.52
N GLY A 189 -2.78 -2.51 13.28
CA GLY A 189 -3.94 -1.68 12.99
C GLY A 189 -4.22 -1.48 11.50
N TYR A 190 -5.30 -0.74 11.24
CA TYR A 190 -5.78 -0.40 9.91
C TYR A 190 -6.22 1.06 9.84
N ILE A 191 -5.72 1.77 8.83
CA ILE A 191 -6.05 3.16 8.53
C ILE A 191 -6.59 3.23 7.11
N TYR A 192 -7.82 3.71 6.96
CA TYR A 192 -8.47 3.86 5.68
C TYR A 192 -7.97 5.10 4.94
N TRP A 193 -7.67 4.96 3.65
CA TRP A 193 -7.44 6.08 2.74
C TRP A 193 -8.73 6.40 1.98
N SER A 194 -9.45 7.47 2.28
CA SER A 194 -9.10 8.55 3.21
C SER A 194 -10.33 9.04 3.98
N LEU A 195 -10.10 9.89 4.99
CA LEU A 195 -11.20 10.43 5.79
C LEU A 195 -12.13 11.30 4.92
N ILE A 196 -11.57 12.22 4.13
CA ILE A 196 -12.31 13.16 3.28
C ILE A 196 -11.89 13.02 1.82
N ASP A 197 -12.78 13.36 0.89
CA ASP A 197 -12.36 13.63 -0.49
C ASP A 197 -11.29 14.72 -0.51
N ASN A 198 -10.24 14.51 -1.32
CA ASN A 198 -9.06 15.36 -1.34
C ASN A 198 -8.53 15.55 -2.78
N PHE A 199 -7.43 16.30 -2.90
CA PHE A 199 -6.72 16.51 -4.15
C PHE A 199 -5.87 15.27 -4.49
N GLU A 200 -6.30 14.50 -5.49
CA GLU A 200 -5.62 13.27 -5.90
C GLU A 200 -4.57 13.56 -6.98
N TRP A 201 -3.52 14.28 -6.58
CA TRP A 201 -2.30 14.45 -7.37
C TRP A 201 -2.55 14.90 -8.83
N ASP A 202 -2.06 14.14 -9.82
CA ASP A 202 -2.23 14.44 -11.25
C ASP A 202 -3.67 14.28 -11.75
N LYS A 203 -4.58 13.74 -10.93
CA LYS A 203 -6.02 13.58 -11.22
C LYS A 203 -6.88 14.70 -10.65
N GLY A 204 -6.29 15.59 -9.85
CA GLY A 204 -6.98 16.71 -9.23
C GLY A 204 -8.15 16.27 -8.34
N PHE A 205 -9.23 17.04 -8.35
CA PHE A 205 -10.37 16.87 -7.44
C PHE A 205 -11.46 15.90 -7.93
N LYS A 206 -11.25 15.25 -9.09
CA LYS A 206 -12.25 14.33 -9.66
C LYS A 206 -12.31 13.00 -8.90
N MET A 207 -11.20 12.56 -8.32
CA MET A 207 -11.11 11.25 -7.67
C MET A 207 -11.63 11.31 -6.24
N ARG A 208 -12.50 10.34 -5.88
CA ARG A 208 -13.26 10.34 -4.62
C ARG A 208 -12.91 9.13 -3.77
N PHE A 209 -11.91 9.30 -2.91
CA PHE A 209 -11.47 8.28 -1.93
C PHE A 209 -12.10 8.43 -0.55
N GLY A 210 -12.74 9.56 -0.24
CA GLY A 210 -13.14 9.87 1.13
C GLY A 210 -14.22 8.94 1.68
N LEU A 211 -14.22 8.71 2.99
CA LEU A 211 -15.41 8.28 3.74
C LEU A 211 -16.41 9.43 3.89
N ILE A 212 -15.92 10.66 3.83
CA ILE A 212 -16.71 11.88 3.93
C ILE A 212 -16.61 12.64 2.60
N ALA A 213 -17.74 12.86 1.96
CA ALA A 213 -17.82 13.66 0.75
C ALA A 213 -17.54 15.12 1.09
N VAL A 214 -16.80 15.81 0.21
CA VAL A 214 -16.54 17.25 0.31
C VAL A 214 -17.10 17.94 -0.93
N ASP A 215 -18.02 18.88 -0.69
CA ASP A 215 -18.39 19.89 -1.67
C ASP A 215 -17.27 20.92 -1.76
N TYR A 216 -16.60 21.02 -2.90
CA TYR A 216 -15.44 21.91 -3.05
C TYR A 216 -15.82 23.39 -3.27
N HIS A 217 -17.10 23.71 -3.49
CA HIS A 217 -17.59 25.08 -3.57
C HIS A 217 -18.00 25.61 -2.20
N THR A 218 -18.71 24.81 -1.41
CA THR A 218 -19.26 25.22 -0.10
C THR A 218 -18.44 24.73 1.08
N TYR A 219 -17.52 23.80 0.85
CA TYR A 219 -16.79 23.06 1.89
C TYR A 219 -17.71 22.26 2.84
N LYS A 220 -18.96 21.99 2.46
CA LYS A 220 -19.84 21.10 3.23
C LYS A 220 -19.28 19.68 3.24
N ARG A 221 -19.32 19.03 4.42
CA ARG A 221 -18.89 17.64 4.63
C ARG A 221 -20.10 16.75 4.86
N THR A 222 -20.19 15.65 4.11
CA THR A 222 -21.29 14.69 4.22
C THR A 222 -20.71 13.27 4.40
N PRO A 223 -20.79 12.68 5.61
CA PRO A 223 -20.38 11.30 5.81
C PRO A 223 -21.16 10.34 4.91
N ARG A 224 -20.45 9.44 4.23
CA ARG A 224 -21.04 8.37 3.43
C ARG A 224 -21.49 7.22 4.33
N GLU A 225 -22.33 6.31 3.82
CA GLU A 225 -22.79 5.16 4.60
C GLU A 225 -21.64 4.22 4.95
N SER A 226 -20.65 4.08 4.07
CA SER A 226 -19.42 3.34 4.35
C SER A 226 -18.68 3.87 5.58
N ALA A 227 -18.76 5.18 5.86
CA ALA A 227 -18.15 5.78 7.05
C ALA A 227 -18.82 5.29 8.34
N LYS A 228 -20.16 5.22 8.34
CA LYS A 228 -20.94 4.73 9.47
C LYS A 228 -20.68 3.24 9.70
N LYS A 229 -20.66 2.44 8.63
CA LYS A 229 -20.36 1.01 8.70
C LYS A 229 -18.95 0.74 9.22
N LEU A 230 -17.93 1.43 8.69
CA LEU A 230 -16.55 1.30 9.18
C LEU A 230 -16.42 1.77 10.64
N SER A 231 -17.14 2.83 11.04
CA SER A 231 -17.19 3.26 12.45
C SER A 231 -17.76 2.18 13.37
N LEU A 232 -18.78 1.43 12.91
CA LEU A 232 -19.31 0.30 13.66
C LEU A 232 -18.26 -0.80 13.81
N VAL A 233 -17.56 -1.17 12.74
CA VAL A 233 -16.45 -2.14 12.80
C VAL A 233 -15.40 -1.73 13.82
N PHE A 234 -14.99 -0.46 13.83
CA PHE A 234 -13.99 0.02 14.79
C PHE A 234 -14.47 -0.01 16.24
N LYS A 235 -15.78 0.12 16.48
CA LYS A 235 -16.36 0.03 17.82
C LYS A 235 -16.55 -1.41 18.29
N THR A 236 -16.93 -2.32 17.39
CA THR A 236 -17.33 -3.69 17.75
C THR A 236 -16.25 -4.74 17.50
N GLY A 237 -15.28 -4.44 16.64
CA GLY A 237 -14.31 -5.40 16.12
C GLY A 237 -14.91 -6.43 15.15
N ARG A 238 -16.13 -6.19 14.62
CA ARG A 238 -16.85 -7.13 13.75
C ARG A 238 -17.21 -6.51 12.41
N ILE A 239 -17.13 -7.31 11.35
CA ILE A 239 -17.56 -6.96 9.99
C ILE A 239 -18.94 -7.60 9.82
N ASP A 240 -19.99 -6.87 10.18
CA ASP A 240 -21.39 -7.30 10.02
C ASP A 240 -22.01 -6.71 8.74
#